data_AF-A0A8J7X4Y4-F1
#
_entry.id   AF-A0A8J7X4Y4-F1
#
_cell.length_a   1.000
_cell.length_b   1.000
_cell.length_c   1.000
_cell.angle_alpha   90.00
_cell.angle_beta   90.00
_cell.angle_gamma   90.00
#
_symmetry.space_group_name_H-M   'P 1'
#
loop_
_entity.id
_entity.type
_entity.pdbx_description
1 polymer ?
#
loop_
_entity_poly.entity_id
_entity_poly.type
_entity_poly.pdbx_seq_one_letter_code
_entity_poly.pdbx_strand_id
1 'polypeptide(L)'
;MEKRLRQFNVGMFMIAALILGALVFTGFMSGHPWALTCYQCKACNLKCPLGYDVSLFVAASATNNPNLYMSATNLQLTVEEAYETDRDMLVEVDGKKMTAEEAHEEFSPDMVVWARKLRVKDAAKFDPIDGYCDSLCPIGLPVTNAIRDLKSDGEFNGR
;
A
#
# COMPACT_ATOMS: atom_id res chain seq x y z
N MET A 1 17.92 37.47 -22.03
CA MET A 1 17.64 36.87 -20.71
C MET A 1 16.22 36.31 -20.63
N GLU A 2 15.23 37.09 -21.04
CA GLU A 2 13.78 36.75 -21.03
C GLU A 2 13.39 35.50 -21.86
N LYS A 3 13.94 35.31 -23.06
CA LYS A 3 13.69 34.09 -23.88
C LYS A 3 14.16 32.79 -23.21
N ARG A 4 15.30 32.82 -22.50
CA ARG A 4 15.85 31.63 -21.80
C ARG A 4 15.01 31.29 -20.56
N LEU A 5 14.60 32.30 -19.79
CA LEU A 5 13.66 32.14 -18.66
C LEU A 5 12.31 31.58 -19.13
N ARG A 6 11.77 32.08 -20.25
CA ARG A 6 10.53 31.57 -20.84
C ARG A 6 10.65 30.12 -21.33
N GLN A 7 11.76 29.75 -21.98
CA GLN A 7 12.00 28.36 -22.39
C GLN A 7 12.13 27.41 -21.19
N PHE A 8 12.81 27.85 -20.11
CA PHE A 8 12.92 27.09 -18.88
C PHE A 8 11.55 26.90 -18.20
N ASN A 9 10.73 27.95 -18.13
CA ASN A 9 9.38 27.88 -17.56
C ASN A 9 8.45 26.97 -18.39
N VAL A 10 8.53 27.03 -19.72
CA VAL A 10 7.76 26.14 -20.60
C VAL A 10 8.23 24.69 -20.46
N GLY A 11 9.54 24.46 -20.41
CA GLY A 11 10.10 23.11 -20.19
C GLY A 11 9.67 22.51 -18.85
N MET A 12 9.73 23.31 -17.77
CA MET A 12 9.29 22.89 -16.45
C MET A 12 7.78 22.62 -16.42
N PHE A 13 6.97 23.45 -17.08
CA PHE A 13 5.53 23.23 -17.21
C PHE A 13 5.21 21.93 -17.95
N MET A 14 5.90 21.64 -19.05
CA MET A 14 5.73 20.40 -19.80
C MET A 14 6.09 19.17 -18.97
N ILE A 15 7.19 19.22 -18.21
CA ILE A 15 7.58 18.14 -17.30
C ILE A 15 6.53 17.94 -16.20
N ALA A 16 6.07 19.02 -15.58
CA ALA A 16 5.02 18.95 -14.56
C ALA A 16 3.71 18.36 -15.12
N ALA A 17 3.30 18.79 -16.32
CA ALA A 17 2.13 18.27 -17.00
C ALA A 17 2.26 16.77 -17.35
N LEU A 18 3.44 16.32 -17.77
CA LEU A 18 3.72 14.90 -18.04
C LEU A 18 3.63 14.06 -16.75
N ILE A 19 4.21 14.55 -15.65
CA ILE A 19 4.15 13.85 -14.35
C ILE A 19 2.70 13.76 -13.85
N LEU A 20 1.96 14.86 -13.88
CA LEU A 20 0.55 14.88 -13.47
C LEU A 20 -0.30 13.98 -14.37
N GLY A 21 -0.09 14.05 -15.68
CA GLY A 21 -0.77 13.20 -16.66
C GLY A 21 -0.49 11.71 -16.43
N ALA A 22 0.76 11.35 -16.12
CA ALA A 22 1.14 9.97 -15.80
C ALA A 22 0.43 9.46 -14.53
N LEU A 23 0.35 10.26 -13.47
CA LEU A 23 -0.36 9.89 -12.24
C LEU A 23 -1.86 9.69 -12.45
N VAL A 24 -2.48 10.56 -13.25
CA VAL A 24 -3.89 10.39 -13.63
C VAL A 24 -4.05 9.09 -14.41
N PHE A 25 -3.20 8.87 -15.43
CA PHE A 25 -3.25 7.66 -16.25
C PHE A 25 -3.08 6.38 -15.43
N THR A 26 -2.14 6.33 -14.48
CA THR A 26 -1.95 5.17 -13.61
C THR A 26 -3.16 4.90 -12.72
N GLY A 27 -3.79 5.95 -12.17
CA GLY A 27 -5.00 5.79 -11.34
C GLY A 27 -6.21 5.29 -12.13
N PHE A 28 -6.30 5.61 -13.43
CA PHE A 28 -7.31 5.00 -14.32
C PHE A 28 -6.96 3.56 -14.68
N MET A 29 -5.68 3.26 -14.94
CA MET A 29 -5.22 1.91 -15.28
C MET A 29 -5.36 0.91 -14.13
N SER A 30 -5.29 1.36 -12.87
CA SER A 30 -5.60 0.53 -11.70
C SER A 30 -7.11 0.29 -11.53
N GLY A 31 -7.96 0.98 -12.30
CA GLY A 31 -9.41 0.86 -12.16
C GLY A 31 -9.99 1.52 -10.90
N HIS A 32 -9.18 2.33 -10.22
CA HIS A 32 -9.56 3.06 -9.02
C HIS A 32 -9.24 4.56 -9.12
N PRO A 33 -9.80 5.29 -10.12
CA PRO A 33 -9.49 6.71 -10.31
C PRO A 33 -9.90 7.59 -9.13
N TRP A 34 -10.85 7.11 -8.30
CA TRP A 34 -11.23 7.74 -7.04
C TRP A 34 -10.06 7.85 -6.06
N ALA A 35 -8.99 7.05 -6.20
CA ALA A 35 -7.82 7.12 -5.33
C ALA A 35 -7.14 8.51 -5.39
N LEU A 36 -7.25 9.22 -6.52
CA LEU A 36 -6.70 10.55 -6.71
C LEU A 36 -7.43 11.65 -5.93
N THR A 37 -8.66 11.38 -5.46
CA THR A 37 -9.45 12.33 -4.66
C THR A 37 -9.22 12.16 -3.16
N CYS A 38 -8.47 11.14 -2.75
CA CYS A 38 -8.12 10.92 -1.35
C CYS A 38 -7.11 11.95 -0.86
N TYR A 39 -7.48 12.69 0.18
CA TYR A 39 -6.62 13.68 0.84
C TYR A 39 -5.88 13.09 2.06
N GLN A 40 -5.79 11.75 2.15
CA GLN A 40 -4.98 11.01 3.14
C GLN A 40 -5.20 11.41 4.60
N CYS A 41 -6.46 11.60 5.02
CA CYS A 41 -6.79 11.97 6.40
C CYS A 41 -6.49 10.91 7.48
N LYS A 42 -6.11 9.69 7.07
CA LYS A 42 -5.81 8.53 7.95
C LYS A 42 -6.96 8.12 8.89
N ALA A 43 -8.19 8.57 8.66
CA ALA A 43 -9.36 8.18 9.46
C ALA A 43 -9.57 6.66 9.48
N CYS A 44 -9.36 5.99 8.35
CA CYS A 44 -9.47 4.53 8.21
C CYS A 44 -8.51 3.76 9.13
N ASN A 45 -7.34 4.34 9.46
CA ASN A 45 -6.33 3.68 10.30
C ASN A 45 -6.82 3.52 11.76
N LEU A 46 -7.71 4.39 12.23
CA LEU A 46 -8.15 4.43 13.64
C LEU A 46 -8.92 3.19 14.07
N LYS A 47 -9.51 2.45 13.13
CA LYS A 47 -10.31 1.24 13.41
C LYS A 47 -9.79 0.00 12.69
N CYS A 48 -8.66 0.09 11.98
CA CYS A 48 -8.08 -1.07 11.33
C CYS A 48 -7.59 -2.06 12.41
N PRO A 49 -8.17 -3.27 12.51
CA PRO A 49 -7.81 -4.23 13.56
C PRO A 49 -6.35 -4.68 13.45
N LEU A 50 -5.83 -4.74 12.23
CA LEU A 50 -4.45 -5.14 11.91
C LEU A 50 -3.45 -3.97 12.03
N GLY A 51 -3.95 -2.75 12.29
CA GLY A 51 -3.14 -1.55 12.45
C GLY A 51 -2.41 -1.14 11.17
N TYR A 52 -3.04 -1.36 10.01
CA TYR A 52 -2.48 -0.96 8.72
C TYR A 52 -2.50 0.55 8.52
N ASP A 53 -1.50 1.07 7.80
CA ASP A 53 -1.61 2.42 7.21
C ASP A 53 -2.43 2.35 5.92
N VAL A 54 -3.75 2.37 6.05
CA VAL A 54 -4.71 2.20 4.93
C VAL A 54 -4.50 3.23 3.81
N SER A 55 -3.91 4.40 4.11
CA SER A 55 -3.56 5.38 3.08
C SER A 55 -2.64 4.82 1.98
N LEU A 56 -1.88 3.76 2.29
CA LEU A 56 -1.00 3.09 1.33
C LEU A 56 -1.76 2.20 0.35
N PHE A 57 -2.93 1.65 0.70
CA PHE A 57 -3.81 1.01 -0.30
C PHE A 57 -4.21 2.03 -1.35
N VAL A 58 -4.60 3.23 -0.92
CA VAL A 58 -5.01 4.30 -1.82
C VAL A 58 -3.84 4.82 -2.67
N ALA A 59 -2.67 5.00 -2.07
CA ALA A 59 -1.47 5.40 -2.81
C ALA A 59 -1.05 4.34 -3.84
N ALA A 60 -1.13 3.05 -3.48
CA ALA A 60 -0.89 1.94 -4.38
C ALA A 60 -1.88 1.93 -5.55
N SER A 61 -3.17 2.16 -5.28
CA SER A 61 -4.19 2.30 -6.33
C SER A 61 -3.92 3.50 -7.24
N ALA A 62 -3.58 4.67 -6.69
CA ALA A 62 -3.30 5.87 -7.50
C ALA A 62 -2.07 5.69 -8.42
N THR A 63 -1.08 4.93 -7.97
CA THR A 63 0.18 4.68 -8.71
C THR A 63 0.20 3.35 -9.46
N ASN A 64 -0.90 2.58 -9.40
CA ASN A 64 -0.99 1.21 -9.89
C ASN A 64 0.19 0.33 -9.44
N ASN A 65 0.58 0.45 -8.17
CA ASN A 65 1.76 -0.24 -7.62
C ASN A 65 1.39 -1.10 -6.41
N PRO A 66 1.07 -2.40 -6.60
CA PRO A 66 0.72 -3.32 -5.51
C PRO A 66 1.90 -3.66 -4.58
N ASN A 67 3.14 -3.35 -4.98
CA ASN A 67 4.36 -3.68 -4.24
C ASN A 67 4.81 -2.55 -3.29
N LEU A 68 4.04 -1.47 -3.15
CA LEU A 68 4.32 -0.46 -2.12
C LEU A 68 4.30 -1.11 -0.74
N TYR A 69 5.28 -0.78 0.10
CA TYR A 69 5.32 -1.28 1.47
C TYR A 69 4.46 -0.42 2.40
N MET A 70 3.69 -1.08 3.25
CA MET A 70 2.89 -0.46 4.30
C MET A 70 3.28 -1.01 5.67
N SER A 71 2.98 -0.25 6.71
CA SER A 71 3.23 -0.68 8.09
C SER A 71 2.02 -1.45 8.64
N ALA A 72 2.29 -2.41 9.52
CA ALA A 72 1.29 -3.12 10.32
C ALA A 72 1.73 -3.12 11.80
N THR A 73 0.79 -3.02 12.73
CA THR A 73 1.12 -3.05 14.17
C THR A 73 0.62 -4.31 14.86
N ASN A 74 -0.48 -4.90 14.36
CA ASN A 74 -1.18 -5.99 15.05
C ASN A 74 -1.21 -7.29 14.23
N LEU A 75 -0.54 -7.34 13.09
CA LEU A 75 -0.46 -8.56 12.28
C LEU A 75 0.59 -9.51 12.86
N GLN A 76 0.16 -10.72 13.21
CA GLN A 76 1.01 -11.82 13.62
C GLN A 76 0.96 -12.91 12.56
N LEU A 77 2.11 -13.45 12.22
CA LEU A 77 2.27 -14.55 11.27
C LEU A 77 3.24 -15.57 11.87
N THR A 78 3.26 -16.79 11.35
CA THR A 78 4.40 -17.69 11.60
C THR A 78 5.60 -17.21 10.79
N VAL A 79 6.82 -17.61 11.21
CA VAL A 79 8.04 -17.35 10.43
C VAL A 79 7.92 -17.91 9.01
N GLU A 80 7.39 -19.12 8.87
CA GLU A 80 7.14 -19.76 7.56
C GLU A 80 6.20 -18.92 6.70
N GLU A 81 5.05 -18.51 7.24
CA GLU A 81 4.04 -17.75 6.49
C GLU A 81 4.56 -16.38 6.06
N ALA A 82 5.37 -15.72 6.91
CA ALA A 82 6.03 -14.47 6.55
C ALA A 82 7.03 -14.68 5.41
N TYR A 83 7.86 -15.73 5.47
CA TYR A 83 8.87 -16.06 4.47
C TYR A 83 8.26 -16.43 3.12
N GLU A 84 7.21 -17.27 3.11
CA GLU A 84 6.47 -17.64 1.90
C GLU A 84 5.74 -16.44 1.27
N THR A 85 5.25 -15.53 2.10
CA THR A 85 4.55 -14.33 1.63
C THR A 85 5.51 -13.34 0.98
N ASP A 86 6.57 -12.96 1.67
CA ASP A 86 7.57 -12.02 1.19
C ASP A 86 8.87 -12.10 2.01
N ARG A 87 9.95 -12.56 1.38
CA ARG A 87 11.27 -12.70 2.04
C ARG A 87 11.79 -11.37 2.61
N ASP A 88 11.46 -10.27 1.95
CA ASP A 88 11.85 -8.91 2.33
C ASP A 88 10.87 -8.27 3.35
N MET A 89 9.83 -8.99 3.79
CA MET A 89 8.92 -8.53 4.83
C MET A 89 9.71 -8.21 6.09
N LEU A 90 9.50 -7.03 6.67
CA LEU A 90 10.11 -6.70 7.95
C LEU A 90 9.26 -7.28 9.07
N VAL A 91 9.83 -8.24 9.80
CA VAL A 91 9.23 -8.87 10.98
C VAL A 91 9.94 -8.43 12.25
N GLU A 92 9.29 -8.61 13.40
CA GLU A 92 9.86 -8.34 14.71
C GLU A 92 9.72 -9.55 15.62
N VAL A 93 10.86 -9.96 16.18
CA VAL A 93 11.01 -11.07 17.13
C VAL A 93 11.78 -10.54 18.33
N ASP A 94 11.22 -10.65 19.54
CA ASP A 94 11.81 -10.16 20.80
C ASP A 94 12.33 -8.70 20.73
N GLY A 95 11.63 -7.84 19.97
CA GLY A 95 11.99 -6.43 19.78
C GLY A 95 13.10 -6.15 18.76
N LYS A 96 13.72 -7.19 18.18
CA LYS A 96 14.66 -7.07 17.05
C LYS A 96 13.87 -7.12 15.74
N LYS A 97 14.09 -6.13 14.86
CA LYS A 97 13.53 -6.09 13.51
C LYS A 97 14.50 -6.73 12.53
N MET A 98 14.00 -7.59 11.66
CA MET A 98 14.77 -8.34 10.67
C MET A 98 13.87 -8.69 9.47
N THR A 99 14.44 -9.15 8.37
CA THR A 99 13.65 -9.66 7.24
C THR A 99 13.04 -11.02 7.59
N ALA A 100 12.01 -11.45 6.86
CA ALA A 100 11.44 -12.78 7.02
C ALA A 100 12.44 -13.88 6.64
N GLU A 101 13.33 -13.62 5.68
CA GLU A 101 14.44 -14.53 5.35
C GLU A 101 15.41 -14.70 6.52
N GLU A 102 15.87 -13.60 7.13
CA GLU A 102 16.72 -13.65 8.33
C GLU A 102 16.02 -14.39 9.49
N ALA A 103 14.73 -14.14 9.70
CA ALA A 103 13.97 -14.82 10.74
C ALA A 103 13.82 -16.33 10.48
N HIS A 104 13.65 -16.74 9.22
CA HIS A 104 13.54 -18.14 8.82
C HIS A 104 14.87 -18.91 8.96
N GLU A 105 16.00 -18.22 8.84
CA GLU A 105 17.32 -18.81 9.13
C GLU A 105 17.62 -18.94 10.63
N GLU A 106 17.16 -17.98 11.44
CA GLU A 106 17.47 -17.90 12.89
C GLU A 106 16.47 -18.65 13.79
N PHE A 107 15.20 -18.77 13.41
CA PHE A 107 14.11 -19.22 14.28
C PHE A 107 13.31 -20.42 13.73
N SER A 108 12.49 -21.02 14.59
CA SER A 108 11.58 -22.11 14.20
C SER A 108 10.53 -21.62 13.20
N PRO A 109 10.22 -22.36 12.13
CA PRO A 109 9.17 -22.00 11.16
C PRO A 109 7.80 -21.70 11.79
N ASP A 110 7.45 -22.41 12.86
CA ASP A 110 6.18 -22.25 13.60
C ASP A 110 6.18 -21.08 14.61
N MET A 111 7.31 -20.39 14.80
CA MET A 111 7.39 -19.28 15.75
C MET A 111 6.52 -18.12 15.27
N VAL A 112 5.73 -17.55 16.19
CA VAL A 112 4.89 -16.39 15.87
C VAL A 112 5.73 -15.11 15.94
N VAL A 113 5.66 -14.31 14.89
CA VAL A 113 6.37 -13.04 14.73
C VAL A 113 5.42 -11.91 14.39
N TRP A 114 5.79 -10.68 14.71
CA TRP A 114 4.98 -9.51 14.35
C TRP A 114 5.41 -8.97 12.99
N ALA A 115 4.51 -8.97 12.01
CA ALA A 115 4.76 -8.29 10.75
C ALA A 115 4.72 -6.77 10.97
N ARG A 116 5.82 -6.09 10.64
CA ARG A 116 5.97 -4.63 10.81
C ARG A 116 5.86 -3.88 9.50
N LYS A 117 6.43 -4.41 8.41
CA LYS A 117 6.25 -3.87 7.07
C LYS A 117 6.09 -4.98 6.05
N LEU A 118 5.10 -4.84 5.18
CA LEU A 118 4.78 -5.77 4.11
C LEU A 118 4.24 -5.04 2.89
N ARG A 119 4.29 -5.66 1.72
CA ARG A 119 3.71 -5.09 0.49
C ARG A 119 2.20 -4.99 0.62
N VAL A 120 1.62 -3.97 -0.01
CA VAL A 120 0.18 -3.69 -0.01
C VAL A 120 -0.63 -4.90 -0.51
N LYS A 121 -0.18 -5.59 -1.56
CA LYS A 121 -0.82 -6.83 -2.03
C LYS A 121 -0.83 -7.95 -0.99
N ASP A 122 0.22 -8.04 -0.18
CA ASP A 122 0.34 -9.09 0.83
C ASP A 122 -0.50 -8.74 2.07
N ALA A 123 -0.57 -7.47 2.45
CA ALA A 123 -1.49 -7.01 3.48
C ALA A 123 -2.96 -7.32 3.12
N ALA A 124 -3.34 -7.20 1.84
CA ALA A 124 -4.68 -7.55 1.36
C ALA A 124 -5.04 -9.02 1.57
N LYS A 125 -4.06 -9.94 1.48
CA LYS A 125 -4.27 -11.37 1.75
C LYS A 125 -4.80 -11.58 3.16
N PHE A 126 -4.26 -10.87 4.14
CA PHE A 126 -4.63 -10.99 5.55
C PHE A 126 -5.79 -10.07 5.98
N ASP A 127 -6.19 -9.10 5.14
CA ASP A 127 -7.27 -8.17 5.47
C ASP A 127 -8.64 -8.88 5.58
N PRO A 128 -9.43 -8.63 6.64
CA PRO A 128 -10.72 -9.29 6.84
C PRO A 128 -11.84 -8.76 5.92
N ILE A 129 -11.61 -7.69 5.16
CA ILE A 129 -12.62 -7.01 4.33
C ILE A 129 -13.81 -6.60 5.20
N ASP A 130 -13.51 -5.97 6.34
CA ASP A 130 -14.50 -5.57 7.35
C ASP A 130 -15.34 -4.34 6.95
N GLY A 131 -14.94 -3.60 5.91
CA GLY A 131 -15.61 -2.39 5.43
C GLY A 131 -15.43 -1.16 6.33
N TYR A 132 -14.58 -1.22 7.36
CA TYR A 132 -14.34 -0.05 8.22
C TYR A 132 -13.71 1.11 7.44
N CYS A 133 -12.86 0.80 6.46
CA CYS A 133 -12.21 1.81 5.65
C CYS A 133 -13.23 2.66 4.87
N ASP A 134 -14.25 2.03 4.31
CA ASP A 134 -15.30 2.70 3.52
C ASP A 134 -16.21 3.54 4.43
N SER A 135 -16.64 2.97 5.56
CA SER A 135 -17.55 3.64 6.50
C SER A 135 -16.93 4.83 7.23
N LEU A 136 -15.61 4.82 7.47
CA LEU A 136 -14.90 5.91 8.13
C LEU A 136 -14.39 6.98 7.17
N CYS A 137 -14.44 6.72 5.87
CA CYS A 137 -13.98 7.68 4.88
C CYS A 137 -14.96 8.88 4.83
N PRO A 138 -14.54 10.12 5.16
CA PRO A 138 -15.46 11.27 5.20
C PRO A 138 -16.06 11.63 3.84
N ILE A 139 -15.41 11.20 2.76
CA ILE A 139 -15.85 11.41 1.37
C ILE A 139 -16.34 10.11 0.72
N GLY A 140 -16.49 9.02 1.49
CA GLY A 140 -17.09 7.76 1.03
C GLY A 140 -16.30 7.02 -0.05
N LEU A 141 -14.97 6.96 0.05
CA LEU A 141 -14.14 6.20 -0.90
C LEU A 141 -14.32 4.69 -0.71
N PRO A 142 -14.46 3.91 -1.80
CA PRO A 142 -14.63 2.45 -1.75
C PRO A 142 -13.27 1.74 -1.66
N VAL A 143 -12.52 1.99 -0.59
CA VAL A 143 -11.18 1.43 -0.37
C VAL A 143 -11.20 -0.09 -0.33
N THR A 144 -12.27 -0.67 0.23
CA THR A 144 -12.43 -2.13 0.31
C THR A 144 -12.45 -2.80 -1.06
N ASN A 145 -12.88 -2.12 -2.14
CA ASN A 145 -12.80 -2.69 -3.50
C ASN A 145 -11.35 -2.87 -3.96
N ALA A 146 -10.48 -1.91 -3.69
CA ALA A 146 -9.06 -2.05 -4.01
C ALA A 146 -8.38 -3.17 -3.23
N ILE A 147 -8.77 -3.36 -1.96
CA ILE A 147 -8.29 -4.47 -1.13
C ILE A 147 -8.78 -5.81 -1.70
N ARG A 148 -10.04 -5.88 -2.17
CA ARG A 148 -10.60 -7.09 -2.81
C ARG A 148 -9.87 -7.49 -4.08
N ASP A 149 -9.57 -6.52 -4.95
CA ASP A 149 -8.82 -6.76 -6.19
C ASP A 149 -7.46 -7.40 -5.85
N LEU A 150 -6.69 -6.75 -4.97
CA LEU A 150 -5.39 -7.25 -4.53
C LEU A 150 -5.47 -8.62 -3.84
N LYS A 151 -6.54 -8.89 -3.08
CA LYS A 151 -6.73 -10.18 -2.43
C LYS A 151 -7.01 -11.30 -3.44
N SER A 152 -7.57 -10.98 -4.60
CA SER A 152 -7.97 -11.96 -5.61
C SER A 152 -6.79 -12.53 -6.40
N ASP A 153 -5.89 -11.67 -6.89
CA ASP A 153 -4.75 -12.06 -7.74
C ASP A 153 -3.48 -11.23 -7.48
N GLY A 154 -3.51 -10.28 -6.55
CA GLY A 154 -2.37 -9.41 -6.24
C GLY A 154 -2.26 -8.18 -7.14
N GLU A 155 -3.22 -7.96 -8.03
CA GLU A 155 -3.24 -6.84 -8.99
C GLU A 155 -4.45 -5.92 -8.75
N PHE A 156 -4.43 -4.74 -9.39
CA PHE A 156 -5.59 -3.84 -9.42
C PHE A 156 -6.32 -4.03 -10.75
N ASN A 157 -7.63 -4.28 -10.69
CA ASN A 157 -8.41 -4.68 -11.86
C ASN A 157 -9.62 -3.79 -12.14
N GLY A 158 -10.09 -3.03 -11.15
CA GLY A 158 -11.17 -2.05 -11.31
C GLY A 158 -12.54 -2.63 -11.62
N ARG A 159 -12.76 -3.92 -11.34
CA ARG A 159 -13.99 -4.63 -11.73
C ARG A 159 -15.02 -4.67 -10.61
#